data_AF-A0A1H9AUI3-F1
#
_entry.id   AF-A0A1H9AUI3-F1
#
_cell.length_a   1.000
_cell.length_b   1.000
_cell.length_c   1.000
_cell.angle_alpha   90.00
_cell.angle_beta   90.00
_cell.angle_gamma   90.00
#
_symmetry.space_group_name_H-M   'P 1'
#
loop_
_entity.id
_entity.type
_entity.pdbx_description
1 polymer ?
#
loop_
_entity_poly.entity_id
_entity_poly.type
_entity_poly.pdbx_seq_one_letter_code
_entity_poly.pdbx_strand_id
1 'polypeptide(L)'
;MSAAEAMHWGVAEQARTLSEAHDVLSKLMPNPKAAPAVLREYYLRSAAVYARVAETDRSHHHEAVYWANREREKGEAIKVTVTEKK
;
A
#
# COMPACT_ATOMS: atom_id res chain seq x y z
N MET A 1 -3.83 7.69 -13.75
CA MET A 1 -4.68 7.44 -12.57
C MET A 1 -6.07 7.97 -12.84
N SER A 2 -7.09 7.16 -12.63
CA SER A 2 -8.49 7.58 -12.74
C SER A 2 -8.91 8.39 -11.50
N ALA A 3 -9.88 9.30 -11.62
CA ALA A 3 -10.43 10.03 -10.49
C ALA A 3 -11.00 9.08 -9.41
N ALA A 4 -11.58 7.95 -9.82
CA ALA A 4 -12.05 6.91 -8.91
C ALA A 4 -10.90 6.27 -8.12
N GLU A 5 -9.77 5.98 -8.78
CA GLU A 5 -8.58 5.41 -8.14
C GLU A 5 -7.98 6.35 -7.09
N ALA A 6 -7.93 7.66 -7.41
CA ALA A 6 -7.49 8.69 -6.47
C ALA A 6 -8.42 8.80 -5.25
N MET A 7 -9.74 8.73 -5.44
CA MET A 7 -10.71 8.73 -4.34
C MET A 7 -10.55 7.51 -3.41
N HIS A 8 -10.34 6.31 -3.96
CA HIS A 8 -10.18 5.11 -3.15
C HIS A 8 -8.88 5.13 -2.31
N TRP A 9 -7.78 5.65 -2.86
CA TRP A 9 -6.56 5.85 -2.08
C TRP A 9 -6.70 6.93 -1.00
N GLY A 10 -7.46 7.99 -1.26
CA GLY A 10 -7.78 8.99 -0.24
C GLY A 10 -8.52 8.40 0.97
N VAL A 11 -9.33 7.35 0.77
CA VAL A 11 -9.94 6.61 1.89
C VAL A 11 -8.91 5.81 2.67
N ALA A 12 -7.98 5.13 1.98
CA ALA A 12 -6.91 4.36 2.62
C ALA A 12 -5.98 5.26 3.46
N GLU A 13 -5.65 6.45 2.96
CA GLU A 13 -4.78 7.43 3.63
C GLU A 13 -5.41 8.05 4.89
N GLN A 14 -6.73 7.90 5.05
CA GLN A 14 -7.51 8.35 6.21
C GLN A 14 -7.75 7.25 7.25
N ALA A 15 -7.38 5.99 6.97
CA ALA A 15 -7.51 4.89 7.93
C ALA A 15 -6.79 5.23 9.24
N ARG A 16 -7.44 4.98 10.38
CA ARG A 16 -6.89 5.28 11.71
C ARG A 16 -6.62 4.03 12.54
N THR A 17 -7.21 2.90 12.15
CA THR A 17 -7.03 1.60 12.81
C THR A 17 -6.44 0.59 11.86
N LEU A 18 -5.78 -0.45 12.42
CA LEU A 18 -5.25 -1.54 11.62
C LEU A 18 -6.36 -2.27 10.83
N SER A 19 -7.54 -2.42 11.43
CA SER A 19 -8.69 -3.08 10.80
C SER A 19 -9.21 -2.31 9.58
N GLU A 20 -9.36 -0.99 9.69
CA GLU A 20 -9.75 -0.13 8.55
C GLU A 20 -8.72 -0.20 7.42
N ALA A 21 -7.43 -0.16 7.76
CA ALA A 21 -6.37 -0.28 6.76
C ALA A 21 -6.45 -1.60 6.00
N HIS A 22 -6.67 -2.73 6.71
CA HIS A 22 -6.87 -4.02 6.06
C HIS A 22 -8.09 -4.04 5.14
N ASP A 23 -9.24 -3.54 5.61
CA ASP A 23 -10.47 -3.52 4.83
C ASP A 23 -10.28 -2.72 3.52
N VAL A 24 -9.76 -1.49 3.61
CA VAL A 24 -9.63 -0.61 2.44
C VAL A 24 -8.54 -1.11 1.48
N LEU A 25 -7.37 -1.52 2.00
CA LEU A 25 -6.27 -1.98 1.15
C LEU A 25 -6.61 -3.29 0.43
N SER A 26 -7.37 -4.19 1.06
CA SER A 26 -7.84 -5.43 0.41
C SER A 26 -8.68 -5.16 -0.84
N LYS A 27 -9.50 -4.09 -0.81
CA LYS A 27 -10.34 -3.65 -1.94
C LYS A 27 -9.53 -2.95 -3.03
N LEU A 28 -8.39 -2.35 -2.66
CA LEU A 28 -7.46 -1.70 -3.58
C LEU A 28 -6.48 -2.67 -4.24
N MET A 29 -6.40 -3.92 -3.76
CA MET A 29 -5.40 -4.86 -4.24
C MET A 29 -5.51 -5.08 -5.75
N PRO A 30 -4.46 -4.76 -6.53
CA PRO A 30 -4.47 -4.99 -7.96
C PRO A 30 -4.56 -6.48 -8.27
N ASN A 31 -4.91 -6.80 -9.51
CA ASN A 31 -4.77 -8.16 -10.02
C ASN A 31 -3.33 -8.66 -9.77
N PRO A 32 -3.12 -9.85 -9.17
CA PRO A 32 -1.77 -10.39 -8.93
C PRO A 32 -0.90 -10.54 -10.19
N LYS A 33 -1.52 -10.55 -11.38
CA LYS A 33 -0.86 -10.57 -12.69
C LYS A 33 -0.75 -9.18 -13.35
N ALA A 34 -1.07 -8.10 -12.63
CA ALA A 34 -0.90 -6.74 -13.11
C ALA A 34 0.57 -6.44 -13.42
N ALA A 35 0.81 -5.37 -14.18
CA ALA A 35 2.16 -4.94 -14.50
C ALA A 35 3.01 -4.75 -13.22
N PRO A 36 4.30 -5.12 -13.22
CA PRO A 36 5.17 -5.00 -12.05
C PRO A 36 5.16 -3.60 -11.41
N ALA A 37 5.09 -2.54 -12.23
CA ALA A 37 5.00 -1.17 -11.74
C ALA A 37 3.74 -0.90 -10.89
N VAL A 38 2.59 -1.47 -11.27
CA VAL A 38 1.32 -1.31 -10.54
C VAL A 38 1.37 -2.03 -9.20
N LEU A 39 1.90 -3.26 -9.19
CA LEU A 39 2.09 -4.02 -7.94
C LEU A 39 3.08 -3.32 -7.01
N ARG A 40 4.20 -2.84 -7.55
CA ARG A 40 5.19 -2.06 -6.79
C ARG A 40 4.56 -0.83 -6.14
N GLU A 41 3.82 -0.04 -6.92
CA GLU A 41 3.17 1.14 -6.40
C GLU A 41 2.16 0.81 -5.30
N TYR A 42 1.31 -0.20 -5.50
CA TYR A 42 0.37 -0.65 -4.48
C TYR A 42 1.07 -1.03 -3.17
N TYR A 43 2.14 -1.83 -3.24
CA TYR A 43 2.87 -2.28 -2.06
C TYR A 43 3.52 -1.11 -1.30
N LEU A 44 4.16 -0.18 -2.01
CA LEU A 44 4.80 0.97 -1.39
C LEU A 44 3.79 1.95 -0.78
N ARG A 45 2.65 2.19 -1.45
CA ARG A 45 1.59 3.03 -0.88
C ARG A 45 0.91 2.36 0.31
N SER A 46 0.67 1.06 0.26
CA SER A 46 0.16 0.28 1.40
C SER A 46 1.09 0.36 2.60
N ALA A 47 2.41 0.26 2.38
CA ALA A 47 3.40 0.42 3.43
C ALA A 47 3.30 1.79 4.14
N ALA A 48 3.10 2.86 3.38
CA ALA A 48 2.93 4.20 3.94
C ALA A 48 1.65 4.33 4.79
N VAL A 49 0.54 3.72 4.36
CA VAL A 49 -0.71 3.69 5.12
C VAL A 49 -0.51 2.96 6.46
N TYR A 50 0.08 1.76 6.45
CA TYR A 50 0.35 1.02 7.69
C TYR A 50 1.31 1.75 8.62
N ALA A 51 2.34 2.43 8.09
CA ALA A 51 3.27 3.22 8.90
C ALA A 51 2.54 4.34 9.66
N ARG A 52 1.63 5.05 8.99
CA ARG A 52 0.81 6.10 9.61
C ARG A 52 -0.15 5.54 10.66
N VAL A 53 -0.77 4.40 10.36
CA VAL A 53 -1.64 3.71 11.31
C VAL A 53 -0.87 3.26 12.54
N ALA A 54 0.38 2.81 12.40
CA ALA A 54 1.21 2.45 13.56
C ALA A 54 1.45 3.62 14.53
N GLU A 55 1.46 4.85 14.03
CA GLU A 55 1.57 6.05 14.87
C GLU A 55 0.24 6.38 15.56
N THR A 56 -0.89 6.08 14.93
CA THR A 56 -2.24 6.45 15.38
C THR A 56 -2.88 5.37 16.27
N ASP A 57 -2.91 4.12 15.81
CA ASP A 57 -3.42 2.94 16.52
C ASP A 57 -2.33 2.31 17.38
N ARG A 58 -2.08 2.95 18.54
CA ARG A 58 -1.03 2.53 19.47
C ARG A 58 -1.27 1.14 20.06
N SER A 59 -2.51 0.66 20.09
CA SER A 59 -2.86 -0.69 20.54
C SER A 59 -2.37 -1.78 19.57
N HIS A 60 -2.32 -1.48 18.27
CA HIS A 60 -1.82 -2.40 17.23
C HIS A 60 -0.49 -1.93 16.62
N HIS A 61 0.25 -1.07 17.33
CA HIS A 61 1.47 -0.45 16.81
C HIS A 61 2.45 -1.46 16.19
N HIS A 62 2.77 -2.53 16.92
CA HIS A 62 3.75 -3.52 16.45
C HIS A 62 3.27 -4.30 15.23
N GLU A 63 1.97 -4.61 15.16
CA GLU A 63 1.38 -5.27 14.00
C GLU A 63 1.37 -4.35 12.78
N ALA A 64 0.99 -3.08 12.97
CA ALA A 64 1.02 -2.08 11.91
C ALA A 64 2.45 -1.83 11.39
N VAL A 65 3.46 -1.78 12.28
CA VAL A 65 4.89 -1.70 11.88
C VAL A 65 5.31 -2.94 11.09
N TYR A 66 4.89 -4.13 11.52
CA TYR A 66 5.18 -5.37 10.79
C TYR A 66 4.63 -5.30 9.36
N TRP A 67 3.37 -4.92 9.19
CA TRP A 67 2.75 -4.78 7.86
C TRP A 67 3.43 -3.71 7.02
N ALA A 68 3.75 -2.55 7.60
CA ALA A 68 4.45 -1.49 6.89
C ALA A 68 5.79 -1.97 6.32
N ASN A 69 6.59 -2.69 7.12
CA ASN A 69 7.87 -3.22 6.67
C ASN A 69 7.70 -4.31 5.61
N ARG A 70 6.80 -5.27 5.83
CA ARG A 70 6.55 -6.35 4.89
C ARG A 70 6.11 -5.84 3.51
N GLU A 71 5.17 -4.89 3.48
CA GLU A 71 4.68 -4.34 2.22
C GLU A 71 5.77 -3.52 1.52
N ARG A 72 6.59 -2.78 2.29
CA ARG A 72 7.74 -2.05 1.74
C ARG A 72 8.77 -2.98 1.11
N GLU A 73 9.17 -4.04 1.82
CA GLU A 73 10.10 -5.06 1.32
C GLU A 73 9.61 -5.68 0.01
N LYS A 74 8.31 -6.02 -0.06
CA LYS A 74 7.70 -6.53 -1.30
C LYS A 74 7.77 -5.52 -2.45
N GLY A 75 7.41 -4.26 -2.18
CA GLY A 75 7.45 -3.20 -3.18
C GLY A 75 8.88 -2.94 -3.69
N GLU A 76 9.85 -2.89 -2.78
CA GLU A 76 11.27 -2.70 -3.09
C GLU A 76 11.88 -3.89 -3.85
N ALA A 77 11.43 -5.12 -3.59
CA ALA A 77 11.87 -6.31 -4.30
C ALA A 77 11.41 -6.35 -5.78
N ILE A 78 10.35 -5.64 -6.15
CA ILE A 78 9.85 -5.60 -7.53
C ILE A 78 10.73 -4.68 -8.37
N LYS A 79 11.58 -5.29 -9.19
CA LYS A 79 12.39 -4.58 -10.19
C LYS A 79 11.50 -4.14 -11.34
N VAL A 80 11.28 -2.84 -11.46
CA VAL A 80 10.68 -2.25 -12.66
C VAL A 80 11.81 -1.98 -13.63
N THR A 81 11.90 -2.77 -14.70
CA THR A 81 12.78 -2.42 -15.82
C THR A 81 12.18 -1.20 -16.51
N VAL A 82 12.83 -0.06 -16.38
CA VAL A 82 12.51 1.10 -17.20
C VAL A 82 12.95 0.74 -18.61
N THR A 83 12.02 0.30 -19.45
CA THR A 83 12.25 0.28 -20.89
C THR A 83 12.27 1.73 -21.35
N GLU A 84 13.46 2.33 -21.33
CA GLU A 84 13.73 3.55 -22.09
C GLU A 84 13.41 3.25 -23.56
N LYS A 85 12.26 3.74 -24.03
CA LYS A 85 11.96 3.77 -25.46
C LYS A 85 12.85 4.87 -26.07
N LYS A 86 13.85 4.43 -26.83
CA LYS A 86 14.67 5.24 -27.73
C LYS A 86 13.83 5.92 -28.80
#